data_AF-A0A377I6R0-F1
#
_entry.id   AF-A0A377I6R0-F1
#
_cell.length_a   1.000
_cell.length_b   1.000
_cell.length_c   1.000
_cell.angle_alpha   90.00
_cell.angle_beta   90.00
_cell.angle_gamma   90.00
#
_symmetry.space_group_name_H-M   'P 1'
#
loop_
_entity.id
_entity.type
_entity.pdbx_description
1 polymer ?
#
loop_
_entity_poly.entity_id
_entity_poly.type
_entity_poly.pdbx_seq_one_letter_code
_entity_poly.pdbx_strand_id
1 'polypeptide(L)'
;MIKVENLSLPYGLKNVTCHIPQGKLVGIMGANGAGKSTLLKAIAGILPLSAKQTSGQIWLNNYKLGEMSASQKSQKIAYLAQNTDIYWDLSVYDVIALGLSSPQKSSDEQQKVQSISQKFSVEHLLDKPFQQLSGGEKQGYSSPVVVSKTAPFY
;
A
#
# COMPACT_ATOMS: atom_id res chain seq x y z
N MET A 1 -0.05 -10.78 10.89
CA MET A 1 0.17 -10.08 12.17
C MET A 1 1.23 -9.01 11.95
N ILE A 2 1.04 -7.81 12.50
CA ILE A 2 2.08 -6.76 12.54
C ILE A 2 2.38 -6.44 14.00
N LYS A 3 3.66 -6.41 14.37
CA LYS A 3 4.11 -6.02 15.72
C LYS A 3 5.09 -4.87 15.59
N VAL A 4 4.85 -3.80 16.33
CA VAL A 4 5.76 -2.64 16.43
C VAL A 4 6.28 -2.61 17.86
N GLU A 5 7.59 -2.54 18.03
CA GLU A 5 8.25 -2.58 19.33
C GLU A 5 9.18 -1.38 19.47
N ASN A 6 8.84 -0.49 20.42
CA ASN A 6 9.64 0.67 20.82
C ASN A 6 10.09 1.55 19.64
N LEU A 7 9.24 1.68 18.61
CA LEU A 7 9.57 2.39 17.39
C LEU A 7 9.70 3.88 17.65
N SER A 8 10.86 4.44 17.34
CA SER A 8 11.11 5.88 17.33
C SER A 8 11.70 6.29 15.99
N LEU A 9 11.14 7.34 15.39
CA LEU A 9 11.57 7.87 14.10
C LEU A 9 11.73 9.40 14.18
N PRO A 10 12.68 10.00 13.44
CA PRO A 10 12.98 11.43 13.48
C PRO A 10 11.89 12.30 12.79
N TYR A 11 10.60 12.02 12.98
CA TYR A 11 9.47 12.79 12.44
C TYR A 11 8.21 12.68 13.33
N GLY A 12 8.41 12.69 14.65
CA GLY A 12 7.31 12.77 15.63
C GLY A 12 6.81 11.43 16.19
N LEU A 13 7.41 10.29 15.83
CA LEU A 13 7.15 9.01 16.48
C LEU A 13 8.19 8.76 17.57
N LYS A 14 7.73 8.56 18.81
CA LYS A 14 8.59 8.29 19.95
C LYS A 14 8.05 7.09 20.72
N ASN A 15 8.86 6.06 20.84
CA ASN A 15 8.61 4.86 21.64
C ASN A 15 7.23 4.22 21.44
N VAL A 16 6.84 4.01 20.18
CA VAL A 16 5.55 3.40 19.84
C VAL A 16 5.66 1.88 19.89
N THR A 17 4.78 1.26 20.68
CA THR A 17 4.59 -0.19 20.73
C THR A 17 3.14 -0.51 20.46
N CYS A 18 2.87 -1.33 19.46
CA CYS A 18 1.52 -1.78 19.14
C CYS A 18 1.52 -3.15 18.47
N HIS A 19 0.36 -3.80 18.51
CA HIS A 19 0.14 -5.11 17.92
C HIS A 19 -1.15 -5.08 17.10
N ILE A 20 -1.03 -5.40 15.82
CA ILE A 20 -2.15 -5.47 14.87
C ILE A 20 -2.34 -6.96 14.54
N PRO A 21 -3.42 -7.58 15.06
CA PRO A 21 -3.70 -8.98 14.78
C PRO A 21 -3.95 -9.22 13.28
N GLN A 22 -3.69 -10.44 12.82
CA GLN A 22 -4.07 -10.83 11.47
C GLN A 22 -5.59 -10.87 11.33
N GLY A 23 -6.11 -10.49 10.16
CA GLY A 23 -7.54 -10.61 9.89
C GLY A 23 -8.40 -9.53 10.54
N LYS A 24 -7.81 -8.42 10.98
CA LYS A 24 -8.52 -7.36 11.71
C LYS A 24 -8.38 -6.02 11.00
N LEU A 25 -9.52 -5.37 10.79
CA LEU A 25 -9.58 -3.96 10.46
C LEU A 25 -9.24 -3.14 11.71
N VAL A 26 -8.17 -2.34 11.63
CA VAL A 26 -7.69 -1.52 12.73
C VAL A 26 -7.62 -0.05 12.30
N GLY A 27 -8.30 0.82 13.05
CA GLY A 27 -8.23 2.27 12.89
C GLY A 27 -7.16 2.90 13.77
N ILE A 28 -6.36 3.82 13.21
CA ILE A 28 -5.39 4.62 13.97
C ILE A 28 -5.93 6.04 14.08
N MET A 29 -6.21 6.49 15.31
CA MET A 29 -6.77 7.80 15.61
C MET A 29 -5.79 8.66 16.42
N GLY A 30 -5.91 9.99 16.28
CA GLY A 30 -5.06 10.97 16.96
C GLY A 30 -5.02 12.31 16.23
N ALA A 31 -4.53 13.35 16.90
CA ALA A 31 -4.45 14.70 16.35
C ALA A 31 -3.61 14.79 15.06
N ASN A 32 -3.83 15.85 14.28
CA ASN A 32 -2.96 16.16 13.14
C ASN A 32 -1.52 16.36 13.63
N GLY A 33 -0.55 15.75 12.93
CA GLY A 33 0.85 15.75 13.35
C GLY A 33 1.24 14.68 14.38
N ALA A 34 0.31 13.87 14.91
CA ALA A 34 0.62 12.81 15.89
C ALA A 34 1.45 11.63 15.33
N GLY A 35 1.95 11.70 14.10
CA GLY A 35 2.79 10.66 13.50
C GLY A 35 2.03 9.47 12.88
N LYS A 36 0.70 9.54 12.75
CA LYS A 36 -0.13 8.45 12.16
C LYS A 36 0.33 8.05 10.75
N SER A 37 0.47 9.02 9.85
CA SER A 37 0.94 8.76 8.49
C SER A 37 2.39 8.28 8.48
N THR A 38 3.22 8.76 9.40
CA THR A 38 4.60 8.27 9.58
C THR A 38 4.61 6.80 10.00
N LEU A 39 3.72 6.40 10.91
CA LEU A 39 3.60 5.02 11.39
C LEU A 39 3.13 4.10 10.26
N LEU A 40 2.11 4.51 9.51
CA LEU A 40 1.63 3.76 8.35
C LEU A 40 2.72 3.59 7.28
N LYS A 41 3.48 4.65 6.96
CA LYS A 41 4.61 4.56 6.02
C LYS A 41 5.75 3.67 6.53
N ALA A 42 6.01 3.67 7.84
CA ALA A 42 7.00 2.80 8.46
C ALA A 42 6.57 1.32 8.39
N ILE A 43 5.31 1.03 8.73
CA ILE A 43 4.72 -0.31 8.60
C ILE A 43 4.71 -0.77 7.14
N ALA A 44 4.42 0.15 6.20
CA ALA A 44 4.48 -0.12 4.76
C ALA A 44 5.90 -0.37 4.23
N GLY A 45 6.93 -0.17 5.04
CA GLY A 45 8.33 -0.31 4.62
C GLY A 45 8.81 0.77 3.65
N ILE A 46 8.08 1.89 3.56
CA ILE A 46 8.41 3.06 2.72
C ILE A 46 9.48 3.92 3.38
N LEU A 47 9.43 4.05 4.72
CA LEU A 47 10.46 4.76 5.47
C LEU A 47 11.62 3.81 5.81
N PRO A 48 12.88 4.23 5.60
CA PRO A 48 14.04 3.43 5.97
C PRO A 48 14.13 3.28 7.49
N LEU A 49 14.05 2.05 7.97
CA LEU A 49 14.19 1.73 9.41
C LEU A 49 15.66 1.74 9.88
N SER A 50 16.61 1.91 8.97
CA SER A 50 18.06 1.97 9.24
C SER A 50 18.61 3.40 9.33
N ALA A 51 17.76 4.42 9.22
CA ALA A 51 18.20 5.81 9.28
C ALA A 51 18.79 6.18 10.65
N LYS A 52 19.80 7.05 10.66
CA LYS A 52 20.41 7.60 11.88
C LYS A 52 19.28 8.19 12.76
N GLN A 53 19.28 7.84 14.06
CA GLN A 53 18.22 8.18 15.04
C GLN A 53 16.90 7.40 14.93
N THR A 54 16.88 6.27 14.21
CA THR A 54 15.78 5.29 14.30
C THR A 54 16.07 4.25 15.38
N SER A 55 15.06 3.91 16.18
CA SER A 55 15.13 2.80 17.14
C SER A 55 13.85 1.97 17.13
N GLY A 56 13.92 0.78 17.72
CA GLY A 56 12.83 -0.17 17.73
C GLY A 56 12.79 -1.07 16.49
N GLN A 57 11.75 -1.91 16.42
CA GLN A 57 11.60 -2.91 15.36
C GLN A 57 10.15 -3.01 14.92
N ILE A 58 9.96 -3.36 13.64
CA ILE A 58 8.68 -3.72 13.08
C ILE A 58 8.79 -5.15 12.58
N TRP A 59 7.81 -5.98 12.95
CA TRP A 59 7.68 -7.36 12.55
C TRP A 59 6.44 -7.52 11.69
N LEU A 60 6.58 -8.25 10.59
CA LEU A 60 5.47 -8.74 9.78
C LEU A 60 5.45 -10.26 9.89
N ASN A 61 4.45 -10.78 10.59
CA ASN A 61 4.41 -12.16 11.06
C ASN A 61 5.69 -12.45 11.88
N ASN A 62 6.49 -13.42 11.44
CA ASN A 62 7.71 -13.84 12.13
C ASN A 62 8.98 -13.23 11.53
N TYR A 63 8.86 -12.25 10.62
CA TYR A 63 9.99 -11.64 9.93
C TYR A 63 10.15 -10.18 10.34
N LYS A 64 11.40 -9.76 10.61
CA LYS A 64 11.69 -8.34 10.79
C LYS A 64 11.54 -7.61 9.47
N LEU A 65 10.75 -6.55 9.46
CA LEU A 65 10.51 -5.73 8.27
C LEU A 65 11.81 -5.10 7.75
N GLY A 66 12.75 -4.75 8.64
CA GLY A 66 14.05 -4.21 8.27
C GLY A 66 14.94 -5.18 7.48
N GLU A 67 14.76 -6.49 7.68
CA GLU A 67 15.56 -7.55 7.05
C GLU A 67 14.93 -8.07 5.74
N MET A 68 13.67 -7.70 5.46
CA MET A 68 12.99 -8.10 4.23
C MET A 68 13.43 -7.28 3.01
N SER A 69 13.58 -7.94 1.87
CA SER A 69 13.79 -7.29 0.58
C SER A 69 12.57 -6.49 0.13
N ALA A 70 12.75 -5.54 -0.80
CA ALA A 70 11.65 -4.78 -1.37
C ALA A 70 10.58 -5.67 -2.03
N SER A 71 10.99 -6.74 -2.70
CA SER A 71 10.10 -7.74 -3.30
C SER A 71 9.29 -8.52 -2.25
N GLN A 72 9.94 -8.93 -1.16
CA GLN A 72 9.24 -9.61 -0.05
C GLN A 72 8.21 -8.70 0.63
N LYS A 73 8.52 -7.40 0.75
CA LYS A 73 7.60 -6.39 1.30
C LYS A 73 6.42 -6.16 0.36
N SER A 74 6.67 -5.95 -0.93
CA SER A 74 5.62 -5.65 -1.92
C SER A 74 4.61 -6.78 -2.11
N GLN A 75 5.02 -8.04 -1.89
CA GLN A 75 4.13 -9.20 -1.92
C GLN A 75 3.21 -9.31 -0.70
N LYS A 76 3.55 -8.66 0.42
CA LYS A 76 2.85 -8.83 1.70
C LYS A 76 2.16 -7.57 2.21
N ILE A 77 2.56 -6.40 1.70
CA ILE A 77 2.04 -5.11 2.15
C ILE A 77 1.63 -4.28 0.94
N ALA A 78 0.40 -3.80 0.97
CA ALA A 78 -0.10 -2.80 0.06
C ALA A 78 -0.34 -1.51 0.84
N TYR A 79 0.01 -0.36 0.24
CA TYR A 79 -0.12 0.94 0.86
C TYR A 79 -0.85 1.88 -0.08
N LEU A 80 -1.96 2.44 0.40
CA LEU A 80 -2.72 3.46 -0.29
C LEU A 80 -2.31 4.84 0.24
N ALA A 81 -1.64 5.63 -0.60
CA ALA A 81 -1.29 7.00 -0.23
C ALA A 81 -2.55 7.89 -0.20
N GLN A 82 -2.57 8.88 0.70
CA GLN A 82 -3.67 9.85 0.79
C GLN A 82 -3.86 10.65 -0.50
N ASN A 83 -2.77 11.00 -1.18
CA ASN A 83 -2.79 11.63 -2.50
C ASN A 83 -2.08 10.70 -3.49
N THR A 84 -2.73 10.40 -4.61
CA THR A 84 -2.19 9.56 -5.69
C THR A 84 -2.08 10.42 -6.96
N ASP A 85 -1.17 11.39 -6.95
CA ASP A 85 -0.89 12.15 -8.16
C ASP A 85 0.00 11.29 -9.08
N ILE A 86 -0.61 10.67 -10.08
CA ILE A 86 0.10 9.95 -11.14
C ILE A 86 0.41 10.96 -12.25
N TYR A 87 1.68 11.37 -12.33
CA TYR A 87 2.16 12.36 -13.30
C TYR A 87 2.43 11.76 -14.69
N TRP A 88 2.32 10.44 -14.84
CA TRP A 88 2.48 9.75 -16.10
C TRP A 88 1.16 9.67 -16.87
N ASP A 89 1.24 9.74 -18.19
CA ASP A 89 0.10 9.56 -19.09
C ASP A 89 -0.22 8.06 -19.21
N LEU A 90 -0.73 7.51 -18.11
CA LEU A 90 -1.12 6.11 -17.99
C LEU A 90 -2.64 6.00 -18.06
N SER A 91 -3.11 5.00 -18.80
CA SER A 91 -4.52 4.62 -18.78
C SER A 91 -4.89 3.95 -17.45
N VAL A 92 -6.18 3.85 -17.15
CA VAL A 92 -6.66 3.07 -16.00
C VAL A 92 -6.23 1.60 -16.11
N TYR A 93 -6.21 1.05 -17.33
CA TYR A 93 -5.66 -0.28 -17.58
C TYR A 93 -4.21 -0.39 -17.08
N ASP A 94 -3.34 0.52 -17.51
CA ASP A 94 -1.91 0.48 -17.17
C ASP A 94 -1.70 0.57 -15.65
N VAL A 95 -2.48 1.42 -14.99
CA VAL A 95 -2.41 1.61 -13.54
C VAL A 95 -2.80 0.32 -12.79
N ILE A 96 -3.84 -0.39 -13.22
CA ILE A 96 -4.24 -1.68 -12.64
C ILE A 96 -3.17 -2.74 -12.93
N ALA A 97 -2.66 -2.79 -14.17
CA ALA A 97 -1.64 -3.73 -14.61
C ALA A 97 -0.33 -3.59 -13.81
N LEU A 98 0.11 -2.35 -13.54
CA LEU A 98 1.27 -2.06 -12.68
C LEU A 98 1.12 -2.57 -11.24
N GLY A 99 -0.12 -2.76 -10.77
CA GLY A 99 -0.38 -3.32 -9.46
C GLY A 99 -0.29 -4.85 -9.40
N LEU A 100 -0.21 -5.56 -10.53
CA LEU A 100 -0.17 -7.02 -10.53
C LEU A 100 1.14 -7.56 -9.93
N SER A 101 1.04 -8.60 -9.09
CA SER A 101 2.16 -9.13 -8.28
C SER A 101 3.33 -9.72 -9.08
N SER A 102 3.19 -9.95 -10.38
CA SER A 102 4.23 -10.55 -11.22
C SER A 102 4.00 -10.24 -12.70
N PRO A 103 5.07 -10.08 -13.52
CA PRO A 103 4.95 -10.01 -14.97
C PRO A 103 4.14 -11.21 -15.48
N GLN A 104 3.05 -10.95 -16.18
CA GLN A 104 2.18 -11.98 -16.75
C GLN A 104 2.43 -12.10 -18.26
N LYS A 105 2.00 -13.21 -18.85
CA LYS A 105 1.76 -13.23 -20.30
C LYS A 105 0.64 -12.23 -20.60
N SER A 106 0.66 -11.61 -21.77
CA SER A 106 -0.32 -10.57 -22.15
C SER A 106 -1.78 -11.02 -21.99
N SER A 107 -2.09 -12.29 -22.31
CA SER A 107 -3.43 -12.87 -22.13
C SER A 107 -3.89 -12.94 -20.67
N ASP A 108 -2.97 -13.30 -19.77
CA ASP A 108 -3.27 -13.51 -18.35
C ASP A 108 -3.37 -12.16 -17.62
N GLU A 109 -2.61 -11.16 -18.07
CA GLU A 109 -2.72 -9.78 -17.62
C GLU A 109 -4.10 -9.21 -17.94
N GLN A 110 -4.53 -9.28 -19.20
CA GLN A 110 -5.80 -8.74 -19.65
C GLN A 110 -6.97 -9.34 -18.86
N GLN A 111 -6.98 -10.67 -18.67
CA GLN A 111 -8.02 -11.33 -17.87
C GLN A 111 -8.03 -10.85 -16.42
N LYS A 112 -6.86 -10.68 -15.80
CA LYS A 112 -6.76 -10.17 -14.43
C LYS A 112 -7.22 -8.73 -14.33
N VAL A 113 -6.74 -7.85 -15.21
CA VAL A 113 -7.17 -6.45 -15.25
C VAL A 113 -8.68 -6.35 -15.45
N GLN A 114 -9.25 -7.16 -16.35
CA GLN A 114 -10.69 -7.19 -16.59
C GLN A 114 -11.48 -7.71 -15.38
N SER A 115 -11.00 -8.76 -14.69
CA SER A 115 -11.66 -9.25 -13.48
C SER A 115 -11.64 -8.23 -12.34
N ILE A 116 -10.53 -7.50 -12.19
CA ILE A 116 -10.37 -6.45 -11.20
C ILE A 116 -11.26 -5.27 -11.56
N SER A 117 -11.25 -4.82 -12.82
CA SER A 117 -12.06 -3.69 -13.25
C SER A 117 -13.56 -3.96 -13.08
N GLN A 118 -14.00 -5.20 -13.33
CA GLN A 118 -15.38 -5.63 -13.08
C GLN A 118 -15.77 -5.56 -11.61
N LYS A 119 -14.90 -6.05 -10.73
CA LYS A 119 -15.13 -6.03 -9.28
C LYS A 119 -15.34 -4.62 -8.73
N PHE A 120 -14.73 -3.62 -9.36
CA PHE A 120 -14.85 -2.21 -8.95
C PHE A 120 -15.81 -1.40 -9.84
N SER A 121 -16.42 -2.02 -10.87
CA SER A 121 -17.31 -1.38 -11.84
C SER A 121 -16.66 -0.24 -12.63
N VAL A 122 -15.41 -0.44 -13.06
CA VAL A 122 -14.55 0.57 -13.71
C VAL A 122 -14.13 0.18 -15.14
N GLU A 123 -14.76 -0.84 -15.71
CA GLU A 123 -14.43 -1.40 -17.04
C GLU A 123 -14.54 -0.34 -18.14
N HIS A 124 -15.55 0.53 -18.03
CA HIS A 124 -15.86 1.61 -18.97
C HIS A 124 -14.82 2.75 -18.98
N LEU A 125 -13.80 2.67 -18.12
CA LEU A 125 -12.78 3.70 -17.95
C LEU A 125 -11.38 3.20 -18.26
N LEU A 126 -11.22 1.92 -18.61
CA LEU A 126 -9.92 1.28 -18.83
C LEU A 126 -9.04 2.06 -19.80
N ASP A 127 -9.62 2.62 -20.86
CA ASP A 127 -8.90 3.37 -21.89
C ASP A 127 -8.69 4.86 -21.56
N LYS A 128 -9.30 5.36 -20.48
CA LYS A 128 -9.19 6.78 -20.12
C LYS A 128 -7.85 7.06 -19.41
N PRO A 129 -7.25 8.23 -19.66
CA PRO A 129 -6.10 8.68 -18.86
C PRO A 129 -6.46 8.81 -17.39
N PHE A 130 -5.63 8.28 -16.50
CA PHE A 130 -5.86 8.29 -15.05
C PHE A 130 -6.07 9.71 -14.49
N GLN A 131 -5.42 10.70 -15.10
CA GLN A 131 -5.50 12.09 -14.68
C GLN A 131 -6.87 12.73 -14.88
N GLN A 132 -7.62 12.28 -15.90
CA GLN A 132 -8.94 12.83 -16.27
C GLN A 132 -10.07 12.37 -15.34
N LEU A 133 -9.76 11.51 -14.37
CA LEU A 133 -10.70 11.00 -13.40
C LEU A 133 -10.94 12.03 -12.28
N SER A 134 -12.19 12.17 -11.85
CA SER A 134 -12.55 13.01 -10.71
C SER A 134 -11.93 12.49 -9.39
N GLY A 135 -11.92 13.31 -8.34
CA GLY A 135 -11.31 12.92 -7.06
C GLY A 135 -11.96 11.67 -6.42
N GLY A 136 -13.29 11.57 -6.47
CA GLY A 136 -14.02 10.40 -5.97
C GLY A 136 -13.76 9.14 -6.80
N GLU A 137 -13.68 9.32 -8.12
CA GLU A 137 -13.29 8.29 -9.06
C GLU A 137 -11.84 7.81 -8.76
N LYS A 138 -10.86 8.71 -8.62
CA LYS A 138 -9.46 8.40 -8.25
C LYS A 138 -9.35 7.58 -6.97
N GLN A 139 -10.12 7.92 -5.93
CA GLN A 139 -10.13 7.19 -4.67
C GLN A 139 -10.72 5.78 -4.83
N GLY A 140 -11.75 5.65 -5.68
CA GLY A 140 -12.30 4.38 -6.13
C GLY A 140 -11.28 3.51 -6.90
N TYR A 141 -10.39 4.11 -7.72
CA TYR A 141 -9.42 3.36 -8.55
C TYR A 141 -8.10 3.01 -7.86
N SER A 142 -7.65 3.81 -6.90
CA SER A 142 -6.47 3.43 -6.14
C SER A 142 -6.71 2.14 -5.34
N SER A 143 -7.98 1.80 -5.05
CA SER A 143 -8.39 0.54 -4.43
C SER A 143 -8.05 -0.70 -5.30
N PRO A 144 -8.46 -0.80 -6.58
CA PRO A 144 -8.08 -1.91 -7.45
C PRO A 144 -6.56 -2.11 -7.60
N VAL A 145 -5.75 -1.05 -7.59
CA VAL A 145 -4.26 -1.16 -7.64
C VAL A 145 -3.69 -1.80 -6.37
N VAL A 146 -4.31 -1.50 -5.22
CA VAL A 146 -3.92 -2.08 -3.93
C VAL A 146 -4.42 -3.53 -3.85
N VAL A 147 -5.57 -3.83 -4.45
CA VAL A 147 -6.24 -5.15 -4.51
C VAL A 147 -5.62 -6.10 -5.52
N SER A 148 -5.00 -5.58 -6.59
CA SER A 148 -4.33 -6.38 -7.61
C SER A 148 -3.00 -6.98 -7.10
N LYS A 149 -2.43 -6.40 -6.04
CA LYS A 149 -1.39 -7.06 -5.25
C LYS A 149 -2.04 -8.11 -4.35
N THR A 150 -1.48 -9.31 -4.35
CA THR A 150 -1.79 -10.45 -3.45
C THR A 150 -1.50 -10.16 -1.96
N ALA A 151 -1.66 -8.93 -1.50
CA ALA A 151 -1.87 -8.66 -0.09
C ALA A 151 -3.33 -9.03 0.21
N PRO A 152 -3.58 -10.08 1.00
CA PRO A 152 -4.95 -10.44 1.34
C PRO A 152 -5.58 -9.26 2.07
N PHE A 153 -6.65 -8.72 1.47
CA PHE A 153 -7.52 -7.78 2.15
C PHE A 153 -8.21 -8.53 3.29
N TYR A 154 -7.97 -8.05 4.50
CA TYR A 154 -8.76 -8.37 5.68
C TYR A 154 -9.15 -7.08 6.38
#